data_AF-A0A7C7E7K3-F1
#
_entry.id   AF-A0A7C7E7K3-F1
#
_cell.length_a   1.000
_cell.length_b   1.000
_cell.length_c   1.000
_cell.angle_alpha   90.00
_cell.angle_beta   90.00
_cell.angle_gamma   90.00
#
_symmetry.space_group_name_H-M   'P 1'
#
loop_
_entity.id
_entity.type
_entity.pdbx_description
1 polymer ?
#
loop_
_entity_poly.entity_id
_entity_poly.type
_entity_poly.pdbx_seq_one_letter_code
_entity_poly.pdbx_strand_id
1 'polypeptide(L)'
;MIDSIKDLLELTVQAKALAEERNFQGLGDVIAKRQDVIKKIDSESDEEFSDEQVEMIKEMVVRVGQLDKEIISLLKNEMKELTQEILEVTTQLRVVSAYANGFSLGRRFDTIL
;
A
#
# COMPACT_ATOMS: atom_id res chain seq x y z
N MET A 1 26.91 -2.96 -9.18
CA MET A 1 26.17 -2.52 -7.96
C MET A 1 25.60 -1.10 -7.98
N ILE A 2 26.36 -0.05 -8.32
CA ILE A 2 25.89 1.36 -8.20
C ILE A 2 24.60 1.63 -9.00
N ASP A 3 24.53 1.12 -10.23
CA ASP A 3 23.36 1.34 -11.08
C ASP A 3 22.13 0.62 -10.52
N SER A 4 22.30 -0.57 -9.94
CA SER A 4 21.23 -1.28 -9.22
C SER A 4 20.69 -0.46 -8.03
N ILE A 5 21.53 0.32 -7.34
CA ILE A 5 21.10 1.19 -6.24
C ILE A 5 20.38 2.45 -6.75
N LYS A 6 20.78 2.98 -7.91
CA LYS A 6 20.02 4.06 -8.59
C LYS A 6 18.65 3.56 -9.04
N ASP A 7 18.59 2.39 -9.67
CA ASP A 7 17.33 1.74 -10.05
C ASP A 7 16.42 1.54 -8.84
N LEU A 8 16.99 1.11 -7.70
CA LEU A 8 16.26 0.97 -6.44
C LEU A 8 15.66 2.31 -5.98
N LEU A 9 16.43 3.39 -6.04
CA LEU A 9 15.97 4.73 -5.68
C LEU A 9 14.85 5.21 -6.61
N GLU A 10 15.01 5.05 -7.93
CA GLU A 10 13.99 5.42 -8.91
C GLU A 10 12.68 4.65 -8.71
N LEU A 11 12.76 3.34 -8.52
CA LEU A 11 11.59 2.51 -8.22
C LEU A 11 10.93 2.93 -6.90
N THR A 12 11.71 3.35 -5.91
CA THR A 12 11.17 3.84 -4.62
C THR A 12 10.46 5.19 -4.78
N VAL A 13 10.98 6.08 -5.61
CA VAL A 13 10.32 7.35 -5.96
C VAL A 13 9.02 7.08 -6.72
N GLN A 14 9.02 6.18 -7.69
CA GLN A 14 7.82 5.77 -8.42
C GLN A 14 6.78 5.14 -7.48
N ALA A 15 7.21 4.26 -6.56
CA ALA A 15 6.34 3.66 -5.56
C ALA A 15 5.69 4.72 -4.66
N LYS A 16 6.44 5.76 -4.26
CA LYS A 16 5.87 6.89 -3.52
C LYS A 16 4.79 7.62 -4.32
N ALA A 17 5.05 7.97 -5.57
CA ALA A 17 4.07 8.65 -6.42
C ALA A 17 2.78 7.82 -6.57
N LEU A 18 2.91 6.50 -6.81
CA LEU A 18 1.76 5.59 -6.90
C LEU A 18 0.98 5.49 -5.57
N ALA A 19 1.68 5.53 -4.43
CA ALA A 19 1.04 5.55 -3.12
C ALA A 19 0.28 6.86 -2.87
N GLU A 20 0.83 8.01 -3.29
CA GLU A 20 0.14 9.32 -3.22
C GLU A 20 -1.11 9.36 -4.12
N GLU A 21 -1.05 8.71 -5.28
CA GLU A 21 -2.18 8.58 -6.22
C GLU A 21 -3.20 7.49 -5.83
N ARG A 22 -3.00 6.78 -4.71
CA ARG A 22 -3.80 5.61 -4.29
C ARG A 22 -3.87 4.50 -5.36
N ASN A 23 -2.90 4.42 -6.25
CA ASN A 23 -2.81 3.40 -7.29
C ASN A 23 -2.14 2.12 -6.74
N PHE A 24 -2.86 1.40 -5.88
CA PHE A 24 -2.32 0.19 -5.21
C PHE A 24 -2.04 -0.96 -6.17
N GLN A 25 -2.76 -1.03 -7.30
CA GLN A 25 -2.49 -2.03 -8.33
C GLN A 25 -1.11 -1.80 -8.96
N GLY A 26 -0.83 -0.56 -9.40
CA GLY A 26 0.48 -0.20 -9.93
C GLY A 26 1.60 -0.29 -8.89
N LEU A 27 1.28 0.00 -7.62
CA LEU A 27 2.23 -0.14 -6.52
C LEU A 27 2.71 -1.59 -6.37
N GLY A 28 1.82 -2.58 -6.54
CA GLY A 28 2.16 -3.99 -6.52
C GLY A 28 3.21 -4.37 -7.59
N ASP A 29 3.03 -3.87 -8.81
CA ASP A 29 3.95 -4.13 -9.92
C ASP A 29 5.34 -3.51 -9.69
N VAL A 30 5.39 -2.31 -9.13
CA VAL A 30 6.66 -1.63 -8.80
C VAL A 30 7.38 -2.31 -7.65
N ILE A 31 6.67 -2.76 -6.62
CA ILE A 31 7.26 -3.49 -5.49
C ILE A 31 7.89 -4.82 -5.96
N ALA A 32 7.26 -5.54 -6.88
CA ALA A 32 7.83 -6.77 -7.42
C ALA A 32 9.18 -6.50 -8.13
N LYS A 33 9.23 -5.50 -9.00
CA LYS A 33 10.49 -5.08 -9.66
C LYS A 33 11.55 -4.66 -8.65
N ARG A 34 11.13 -3.96 -7.60
CA ARG A 34 12.02 -3.51 -6.53
C ARG A 34 12.67 -4.68 -5.78
N GLN A 35 11.91 -5.74 -5.50
CA GLN A 35 12.44 -6.95 -4.88
C GLN A 35 13.49 -7.64 -5.76
N ASP A 36 13.29 -7.65 -7.08
CA ASP A 36 14.27 -8.22 -8.00
C ASP A 36 15.57 -7.41 -8.04
N VAL A 37 15.49 -6.08 -7.97
CA VAL A 37 16.68 -5.21 -7.87
C VAL A 37 17.42 -5.45 -6.55
N ILE A 38 16.71 -5.58 -5.43
CA ILE A 38 17.34 -5.89 -4.13
C ILE A 38 18.12 -7.21 -4.19
N LYS A 39 17.54 -8.26 -4.79
CA LYS A 39 18.22 -9.55 -4.97
C LYS A 39 19.49 -9.42 -5.82
N LYS A 40 19.48 -8.56 -6.86
CA LYS A 40 20.66 -8.29 -7.68
C LYS A 40 21.76 -7.61 -6.86
N ILE A 41 21.41 -6.62 -6.05
CA ILE A 41 22.36 -5.94 -5.16
C ILE A 41 23.00 -6.94 -4.19
N ASP A 42 22.21 -7.81 -3.58
CA ASP A 42 22.71 -8.85 -2.65
C ASP A 42 23.67 -9.84 -3.34
N SER A 43 23.54 -10.04 -4.66
CA SER A 43 24.43 -10.92 -5.43
C SER A 43 25.71 -10.25 -5.96
N GLU A 44 25.83 -8.93 -5.87
CA GLU A 44 26.93 -8.13 -6.44
C GLU A 44 27.99 -7.72 -5.38
N SER A 45 28.20 -8.55 -4.36
CA SER A 45 28.94 -8.17 -3.13
C SER A 45 30.46 -8.00 -3.23
N ASP A 46 31.09 -8.26 -4.38
CA ASP A 46 32.55 -8.30 -4.54
C ASP A 46 33.13 -7.13 -5.36
N GLU A 47 32.39 -6.03 -5.55
CA GLU A 47 32.90 -4.83 -6.22
C GLU A 47 33.72 -3.94 -5.25
N GLU A 48 34.97 -3.63 -5.61
CA GLU A 48 35.75 -2.58 -4.94
C GLU A 48 35.27 -1.19 -5.40
N PHE A 49 34.84 -0.37 -4.44
CA PHE A 49 34.37 1.00 -4.69
C PHE A 49 35.39 2.03 -4.24
N SER A 50 35.43 3.17 -4.94
CA SER A 50 36.12 4.36 -4.43
C SER A 50 35.36 5.00 -3.26
N ASP A 51 36.05 5.82 -2.44
CA ASP A 51 35.42 6.54 -1.32
C ASP A 51 34.23 7.42 -1.78
N GLU A 52 34.35 8.05 -2.95
CA GLU A 52 33.28 8.86 -3.55
C GLU A 52 32.05 8.01 -3.91
N GLN A 53 32.27 6.81 -4.43
CA GLN A 53 31.19 5.88 -4.78
C GLN A 53 30.49 5.34 -3.54
N VAL A 54 31.24 5.02 -2.48
CA VAL A 54 30.69 4.57 -1.20
C VAL A 54 29.81 5.65 -0.58
N GLU A 55 30.23 6.91 -0.61
CA GLU A 55 29.44 8.00 -0.03
C GLU A 55 28.15 8.24 -0.82
N MET A 56 28.22 8.22 -2.16
CA MET A 56 27.04 8.30 -3.01
C MET A 56 26.04 7.15 -2.74
N ILE A 57 26.54 5.92 -2.58
CA ILE A 57 25.70 4.76 -2.25
C ILE A 57 24.98 4.97 -0.90
N LYS A 58 25.69 5.46 0.12
CA LYS A 58 25.08 5.73 1.44
C LYS A 58 23.96 6.75 1.34
N GLU A 59 24.18 7.86 0.62
CA GLU A 59 23.16 8.88 0.43
C GLU A 59 21.91 8.32 -0.24
N MET A 60 22.08 7.51 -1.29
CA MET A 60 20.97 6.85 -1.97
C MET A 60 20.22 5.89 -1.05
N VAL A 61 20.92 5.06 -0.27
CA VAL A 61 20.31 4.12 0.67
C VAL A 61 19.53 4.85 1.77
N VAL A 62 20.10 5.93 2.33
CA VAL A 62 19.41 6.77 3.31
C VAL A 62 18.14 7.36 2.69
N ARG A 63 18.21 7.83 1.45
CA ARG A 63 17.06 8.40 0.75
C ARG A 63 15.96 7.36 0.50
N VAL A 64 16.33 6.16 0.08
CA VAL A 64 15.40 5.02 -0.06
C VAL A 64 14.70 4.74 1.26
N GLY A 65 15.45 4.64 2.37
CA GLY A 65 14.88 4.39 3.69
C GLY A 65 13.94 5.49 4.20
N GLN A 66 14.17 6.75 3.82
CA GLN A 66 13.24 7.85 4.10
C GLN A 66 11.94 7.71 3.33
N LEU A 67 12.03 7.46 2.01
CA LEU A 67 10.87 7.27 1.15
C LEU A 67 10.02 6.07 1.58
N ASP A 68 10.66 4.99 2.04
CA ASP A 68 9.94 3.82 2.57
C ASP A 68 9.07 4.15 3.77
N LYS A 69 9.57 4.97 4.69
CA LYS A 69 8.80 5.42 5.86
C LYS A 69 7.60 6.25 5.42
N GLU A 70 7.77 7.11 4.42
CA GLU A 70 6.69 7.91 3.86
C GLU A 70 5.63 7.02 3.19
N ILE A 71 6.04 6.07 2.35
CA ILE A 71 5.14 5.10 1.70
C ILE A 71 4.34 4.31 2.75
N ILE A 72 5.01 3.77 3.77
CA ILE A 72 4.33 3.01 4.84
C ILE A 72 3.31 3.89 5.57
N SER A 73 3.64 5.16 5.81
CA SER A 73 2.72 6.11 6.45
C SER A 73 1.47 6.33 5.59
N LEU A 74 1.63 6.56 4.28
CA LEU A 74 0.52 6.71 3.34
C LEU A 74 -0.37 5.48 3.32
N LEU A 75 0.22 4.29 3.22
CA LEU A 75 -0.51 3.02 3.22
C LEU A 75 -1.30 2.79 4.51
N LYS A 76 -0.71 3.11 5.67
CA LYS A 76 -1.40 2.98 6.97
C LYS A 76 -2.59 3.93 7.08
N ASN A 77 -2.45 5.15 6.57
CA ASN A 77 -3.54 6.12 6.57
C ASN A 77 -4.68 5.66 5.68
N GLU A 78 -4.37 5.19 4.46
CA GLU A 78 -5.40 4.66 3.56
C GLU A 78 -6.13 3.45 4.18
N MET A 79 -5.39 2.50 4.75
CA MET A 79 -6.00 1.33 5.40
C MET A 79 -6.96 1.73 6.52
N LYS A 80 -6.64 2.80 7.25
CA LYS A 80 -7.50 3.33 8.31
C LYS A 80 -8.78 3.95 7.73
N GLU A 81 -8.66 4.72 6.65
CA GLU A 81 -9.82 5.30 5.92
C GLU A 81 -10.74 4.19 5.40
N LEU A 82 -10.19 3.23 4.66
CA LEU A 82 -10.96 2.11 4.11
C LEU A 82 -11.64 1.27 5.21
N THR A 83 -10.97 1.06 6.34
CA THR A 83 -11.57 0.34 7.48
C THR A 83 -12.80 1.07 8.03
N GLN A 84 -12.71 2.40 8.13
CA GLN A 84 -13.82 3.23 8.58
C GLN A 84 -14.99 3.18 7.58
N GLU A 85 -14.71 3.30 6.28
CA GLU A 85 -15.74 3.20 5.23
C GLU A 85 -16.45 1.84 5.24
N ILE A 86 -15.71 0.73 5.39
CA ILE A 86 -16.28 -0.61 5.48
C ILE A 86 -17.20 -0.74 6.70
N LEU A 87 -16.83 -0.19 7.85
CA LEU A 87 -17.66 -0.18 9.05
C LEU A 87 -18.98 0.58 8.83
N GLU A 88 -18.91 1.72 8.15
CA GLU A 88 -20.08 2.53 7.81
C GLU A 88 -21.01 1.80 6.85
N VAL A 89 -20.48 1.23 5.76
CA VAL A 89 -21.25 0.42 4.80
C VAL A 89 -21.88 -0.79 5.48
N THR A 90 -21.14 -1.47 6.36
CA THR A 90 -21.67 -2.62 7.12
C THR A 90 -22.82 -2.21 8.04
N THR A 91 -22.72 -1.03 8.65
CA THR A 91 -23.78 -0.48 9.50
C THR A 91 -25.00 -0.12 8.66
N GLN A 92 -24.82 0.53 7.51
CA GLN A 92 -25.90 0.84 6.58
C GLN A 92 -26.61 -0.44 6.12
N LEU A 93 -25.86 -1.48 5.76
CA LEU A 93 -26.42 -2.78 5.35
C LEU A 93 -27.25 -3.42 6.47
N ARG A 94 -26.76 -3.36 7.72
CA ARG A 94 -27.50 -3.85 8.89
C ARG A 94 -28.81 -3.10 9.09
N VAL A 95 -28.79 -1.77 8.97
CA VAL A 95 -29.99 -0.92 9.07
C VAL A 95 -31.00 -1.29 7.99
N VAL A 96 -30.57 -1.33 6.73
CA VAL A 96 -31.42 -1.72 5.59
C VAL A 96 -32.03 -3.11 5.81
N SER A 97 -31.23 -4.08 6.26
CA SER A 97 -31.72 -5.44 6.52
C SER A 97 -32.77 -5.48 7.64
N ALA A 98 -32.58 -4.71 8.71
CA ALA A 98 -33.56 -4.61 9.79
C ALA A 98 -34.90 -4.02 9.31
N TYR A 99 -34.86 -2.95 8.52
CA TYR A 99 -36.07 -2.36 7.94
C TYR A 99 -36.76 -3.26 6.91
N ALA A 100 -35.98 -3.96 6.05
CA ALA A 100 -36.52 -4.91 5.09
C ALA A 100 -37.26 -6.07 5.79
N ASN A 101 -36.71 -6.58 6.90
CA ASN A 101 -37.35 -7.61 7.71
C ASN A 101 -38.64 -7.11 8.40
N GLY A 102 -38.67 -5.84 8.84
CA GLY A 102 -39.86 -5.21 9.43
C GLY A 102 -41.07 -5.13 8.47
N PHE A 103 -40.84 -4.97 7.16
CA PHE A 103 -41.91 -5.00 6.15
C PHE A 103 -42.44 -6.41 5.84
N SER A 104 -41.67 -7.47 6.12
CA SER A 104 -42.09 -8.85 5.86
C SER A 104 -43.09 -9.42 6.89
N LEU A 105 -43.28 -8.76 8.03
CA LEU A 105 -44.18 -9.17 9.12
C LEU A 105 -45.62 -8.63 8.99
N GLY A 106 -45.97 -7.99 7.87
CA GLY A 106 -47.31 -7.45 7.60
C GLY A 106 -48.36 -8.47 7.11
N ARG A 107 -48.39 -9.71 7.62
CA ARG A 107 -49.35 -10.73 7.15
C ARG A 107 -50.08 -11.57 8.22
N ARG A 108 -50.24 -11.12 9.47
CA ARG A 108 -51.04 -11.87 10.47
C ARG A 108 -51.86 -11.03 11.47
N PHE A 109 -52.41 -9.88 11.07
CA PHE A 109 -53.40 -9.18 11.91
C PHE A 109 -54.87 -9.34 11.45
N ASP A 110 -55.15 -10.10 10.38
CA ASP A 110 -56.52 -10.31 9.85
C ASP A 110 -57.11 -11.71 10.12
N THR A 111 -56.77 -12.38 11.23
CA THR A 111 -57.40 -13.68 11.55
C THR A 111 -57.61 -13.90 13.04
N ILE A 112 -58.45 -13.05 13.65
CA ILE A 112 -59.30 -13.45 14.78
C ILE A 112 -60.64 -12.72 14.63
N LEU A 113 -61.63 -13.43 14.08
CA LEU A 113 -63.06 -13.15 14.16
C LEU A 113 -63.71 -14.41 14.76
#